data_AF-A0A496PZB0-F1
#
_entry.id   AF-A0A496PZB0-F1
#
_cell.length_a   1.000
_cell.length_b   1.000
_cell.length_c   1.000
_cell.angle_alpha   90.00
_cell.angle_beta   90.00
_cell.angle_gamma   90.00
#
_symmetry.space_group_name_H-M   'P 1'
#
loop_
_entity.id
_entity.type
_entity.pdbx_description
1 polymer ?
#
loop_
_entity_poly.entity_id
_entity_poly.type
_entity_poly.pdbx_seq_one_letter_code
_entity_poly.pdbx_strand_id
1 'polypeptide(L)'
;MPFFEERRKGIESNFAVPDHPVFGYKQNDQSDGDQQKLERSFVSGFFFRLKTTHRVMSRIRMGGSRFGNPAPSDIRPSRQVIGQSILGLCLCFGQIRTIRAPYQSDLNSHQSLARRLYLILWIALATVHLTQSVWISGWTDVPSTSGDGQLNNMLLEHGFQALRGVYPFSSPGQFYPVEGTLAYSDAHWGTLPVYAAARTLGFSVWTAFQVWAVVLAAANGFAVLYLTRVCRIPWVLAGPICFIGAIGTGSGFVVCS
;
A
#
# COMPACT_ATOMS: atom_id res chain seq x y z
N MET A 1 -48.67 -23.07 -7.76
CA MET A 1 -47.40 -23.35 -8.47
C MET A 1 -46.68 -24.48 -7.75
N PRO A 2 -46.76 -25.74 -8.21
CA PRO A 2 -46.27 -26.91 -7.47
C PRO A 2 -44.85 -27.38 -7.86
N PHE A 3 -44.17 -26.69 -8.78
CA PHE A 3 -42.93 -27.19 -9.41
C PHE A 3 -41.66 -27.05 -8.53
N PHE A 4 -41.71 -26.33 -7.41
CA PHE A 4 -40.55 -26.12 -6.53
C PHE A 4 -40.47 -27.09 -5.34
N GLU A 5 -41.56 -27.76 -4.96
CA GLU A 5 -41.57 -28.68 -3.82
C GLU A 5 -40.90 -30.03 -4.14
N GLU A 6 -41.00 -30.48 -5.40
CA GLU A 6 -40.57 -31.82 -5.81
C GLU A 6 -39.04 -31.93 -5.96
N ARG A 7 -38.35 -30.81 -6.18
CA ARG A 7 -36.88 -30.78 -6.24
C ARG A 7 -36.21 -30.77 -4.85
N ARG A 8 -36.95 -30.49 -3.77
CA ARG A 8 -36.41 -30.51 -2.40
C ARG A 8 -36.32 -31.94 -1.85
N LYS A 9 -37.23 -32.83 -2.24
CA LYS A 9 -37.25 -34.23 -1.75
C LYS A 9 -36.23 -35.16 -2.44
N GLY A 10 -35.72 -34.80 -3.62
CA GLY A 10 -34.71 -35.60 -4.34
C GLY A 10 -33.25 -35.36 -3.89
N ILE A 11 -33.00 -34.33 -3.08
CA ILE A 11 -31.63 -33.98 -2.64
C ILE A 11 -31.31 -34.60 -1.27
N GLU A 12 -32.31 -34.87 -0.43
CA GLU A 12 -32.09 -35.42 0.92
C GLU A 12 -31.74 -36.92 0.93
N SER A 13 -32.03 -37.68 -0.14
CA SER A 13 -31.79 -39.14 -0.16
C SER A 13 -30.41 -39.56 -0.65
N ASN A 14 -29.54 -38.63 -1.05
CA ASN A 14 -28.20 -38.94 -1.60
C ASN A 14 -27.03 -38.31 -0.81
N PHE A 15 -27.27 -37.70 0.34
CA PHE A 15 -26.24 -37.18 1.23
C PHE A 15 -25.83 -38.20 2.30
N ALA A 16 -25.46 -39.41 1.88
CA ALA A 16 -24.61 -40.26 2.68
C ALA A 16 -23.18 -39.71 2.56
N VAL A 17 -22.79 -38.86 3.51
CA VAL A 17 -21.41 -38.37 3.64
C VAL A 17 -20.50 -39.57 3.89
N PRO A 18 -19.54 -39.89 3.01
CA PRO A 18 -18.55 -40.91 3.30
C PRO A 18 -17.65 -40.38 4.44
N ASP A 19 -17.48 -41.19 5.48
CA ASP A 19 -16.52 -40.96 6.56
C ASP A 19 -15.09 -40.97 5.99
N HIS A 20 -14.65 -39.84 5.45
CA HIS A 20 -13.25 -39.63 5.11
C HIS A 20 -12.49 -39.20 6.38
N PRO A 21 -11.31 -39.79 6.65
CA PRO A 21 -10.51 -39.41 7.79
C PRO A 21 -10.15 -37.92 7.70
N VAL A 22 -10.52 -37.18 8.75
CA VAL A 22 -10.15 -35.79 8.95
C VAL A 22 -8.64 -35.67 8.86
N PHE A 23 -8.14 -35.08 7.78
CA PHE A 23 -6.74 -34.69 7.65
C PHE A 23 -6.49 -33.60 8.70
N GLY A 24 -5.93 -34.00 9.84
CA GLY A 24 -5.41 -33.08 10.84
C GLY A 24 -4.29 -32.27 10.22
N TYR A 25 -4.54 -31.00 9.92
CA TYR A 25 -3.48 -30.02 9.75
C TYR A 25 -2.76 -29.91 11.09
N LYS A 26 -1.57 -30.53 11.18
CA LYS A 26 -0.60 -30.20 12.22
C LYS A 26 -0.18 -28.76 11.98
N GLN A 27 -0.74 -27.85 12.76
CA GLN A 27 -0.29 -26.47 12.88
C GLN A 27 1.13 -26.54 13.47
N ASN A 28 2.14 -26.23 12.64
CA ASN A 28 3.52 -26.18 13.09
C ASN A 28 3.72 -24.87 13.87
N ASP A 29 3.52 -24.92 15.19
CA ASP A 29 3.73 -23.79 16.13
C ASP A 29 5.19 -23.25 16.16
N GLN A 30 6.11 -23.87 15.40
CA GLN A 30 7.51 -23.52 15.37
C GLN A 30 7.81 -22.23 14.58
N SER A 31 6.96 -21.84 13.61
CA SER A 31 7.23 -20.66 12.74
C SER A 31 6.85 -19.32 13.36
N ASP A 32 5.87 -19.29 14.28
CA ASP A 32 5.40 -18.05 14.91
C ASP A 32 6.41 -17.49 15.93
N GLY A 33 7.17 -18.38 16.58
CA GLY A 33 8.23 -18.00 17.52
C GLY A 33 9.39 -17.26 16.85
N ASP A 34 9.78 -17.67 15.64
CA ASP A 34 10.88 -17.06 14.90
C ASP A 34 10.48 -15.74 14.24
N GLN A 35 9.22 -15.61 13.78
CA GLN A 35 8.68 -14.34 13.29
C GLN A 35 8.59 -13.29 14.40
N GLN A 36 8.10 -13.64 15.60
CA GLN A 36 8.09 -12.69 16.72
C GLN A 36 9.49 -12.25 17.17
N LYS A 37 10.50 -13.13 17.03
CA LYS A 37 11.88 -12.82 17.44
C LYS A 37 12.60 -11.90 16.44
N LEU A 38 12.26 -12.02 15.15
CA LEU A 38 12.71 -11.13 14.08
C LEU A 38 12.11 -9.73 14.20
N GLU A 39 10.80 -9.62 14.49
CA GLU A 39 10.15 -8.31 14.64
C GLU A 39 10.68 -7.52 15.85
N ARG A 40 10.93 -8.19 16.99
CA ARG A 40 11.52 -7.52 18.18
C ARG A 40 12.95 -7.04 17.94
N SER A 41 13.73 -7.73 17.09
CA SER A 41 15.09 -7.30 16.74
C SER A 41 15.09 -6.09 15.80
N PHE A 42 14.11 -5.98 14.91
CA PHE A 42 14.00 -4.88 13.95
C PHE A 42 13.54 -3.57 14.59
N VAL A 43 12.55 -3.63 15.50
CA VAL A 43 12.07 -2.44 16.25
C VAL A 43 13.16 -1.85 17.15
N SER A 44 14.01 -2.70 17.74
CA SER A 44 15.16 -2.27 18.55
C SER A 44 16.25 -1.57 17.72
N GLY A 45 16.55 -2.08 16.52
CA GLY A 45 17.52 -1.47 15.60
C GLY A 45 17.09 -0.12 15.03
N PHE A 46 15.79 0.07 14.76
CA PHE A 46 15.25 1.31 14.22
C PHE A 46 15.26 2.45 15.26
N PHE A 47 14.96 2.16 16.52
CA PHE A 47 15.05 3.16 17.60
C PHE A 47 16.50 3.51 17.98
N PHE A 48 17.46 2.59 17.80
CA PHE A 48 18.86 2.87 18.07
C PHE A 48 19.47 3.84 17.02
N ARG A 49 18.96 3.85 15.78
CA ARG A 49 19.51 4.71 14.71
C ARG A 49 18.97 6.14 14.70
N LEU A 50 17.90 6.43 15.43
CA LEU A 50 17.35 7.79 15.59
C LEU A 50 17.93 8.56 16.78
N LYS A 51 18.57 7.90 17.75
CA LYS A 51 19.24 8.58 18.89
C LYS A 51 20.69 9.01 18.60
N THR A 52 21.34 8.40 17.61
CA THR A 52 22.78 8.64 17.35
C THR A 52 23.03 9.91 16.54
N THR A 53 22.04 10.45 15.83
CA THR A 53 22.15 11.72 15.09
C THR A 53 21.95 12.96 15.95
N HIS A 54 21.45 12.84 17.18
CA HIS A 54 21.25 13.99 18.08
C HIS A 54 22.41 14.25 19.06
N ARG A 55 23.52 13.48 18.98
CA ARG A 55 24.64 13.53 19.94
C ARG A 55 26.00 13.90 19.35
N VAL A 56 26.05 14.45 18.14
CA VAL A 56 27.31 14.85 17.46
C VAL A 56 27.46 16.38 17.31
N MET A 57 26.51 17.18 17.77
CA MET A 57 26.56 18.65 17.69
C MET A 57 26.58 19.38 19.05
N SER A 58 27.37 18.88 20.02
CA SER A 58 27.55 19.61 21.30
C SER A 58 28.98 19.62 21.84
N ARG A 59 30.00 19.42 21.01
CA ARG A 59 31.41 19.59 21.43
C ARG A 59 32.16 20.53 20.49
N ILE A 60 31.87 21.81 20.62
CA ILE A 60 32.82 22.87 20.25
C ILE A 60 32.96 23.80 21.46
N ARG A 61 34.09 23.60 22.14
CA ARG A 61 34.96 24.64 22.71
C ARG A 61 34.41 25.49 23.86
N MET A 62 34.88 25.19 25.08
CA MET A 62 35.46 26.22 25.95
C MET A 62 36.66 25.63 26.71
N GLY A 63 37.85 26.12 26.36
CA GLY A 63 39.05 25.94 27.15
C GLY A 63 38.97 26.86 28.37
N GLY A 64 39.15 26.28 29.55
CA GLY A 64 39.27 27.02 30.80
C GLY A 64 40.70 27.51 31.00
N SER A 65 40.89 28.82 31.03
CA SER A 65 42.05 29.47 31.63
C SER A 65 41.58 30.25 32.86
N ARG A 66 42.30 30.03 33.97
CA ARG A 66 42.22 30.71 35.27
C ARG A 66 42.17 32.24 35.12
N PHE A 67 41.41 32.93 35.98
CA PHE A 67 41.90 33.93 36.94
C PHE A 67 40.74 34.71 37.60
N GLY A 68 40.83 34.88 38.93
CA GLY A 68 40.42 36.10 39.63
C GLY A 68 38.94 36.31 39.99
N ASN A 69 38.61 36.16 41.28
CA ASN A 69 37.45 36.82 41.90
C ASN A 69 37.67 38.34 41.93
N PRO A 70 36.62 39.12 41.61
CA PRO A 70 36.30 40.27 42.47
C PRO A 70 34.83 40.31 42.93
N ALA A 71 34.66 41.01 44.03
CA ALA A 71 33.48 41.14 44.90
C ALA A 71 32.25 41.80 44.22
N PRO A 72 31.07 41.79 44.88
CA PRO A 72 29.80 42.10 44.24
C PRO A 72 29.51 43.60 44.27
N SER A 73 29.25 44.18 43.10
CA SER A 73 28.56 45.48 43.03
C SER A 73 27.64 45.54 41.80
N ASP A 74 26.38 45.77 42.12
CA ASP A 74 25.41 46.56 41.34
C ASP A 74 24.95 46.01 39.99
N ILE A 75 23.96 45.10 40.04
CA ILE A 75 23.17 44.68 38.88
C ILE A 75 22.02 45.68 38.68
N ARG A 76 22.21 46.68 37.81
CA ARG A 76 21.10 47.33 37.10
C ARG A 76 20.81 46.54 35.83
N PRO A 77 19.55 46.12 35.56
CA PRO A 77 19.23 45.43 34.32
C PRO A 77 19.21 46.45 33.16
N SER A 78 20.27 46.46 32.36
CA SER A 78 20.28 47.14 31.07
C SER A 78 19.34 46.40 30.10
N ARG A 79 18.18 47.01 29.86
CA ARG A 79 17.28 46.72 28.73
C ARG A 79 18.02 47.02 27.42
N GLN A 80 18.89 46.15 26.92
CA GLN A 80 19.42 46.33 25.56
C GLN A 80 20.14 45.13 24.89
N VAL A 81 19.83 43.87 25.19
CA VAL A 81 20.42 42.74 24.42
C VAL A 81 19.46 41.57 24.17
N ILE A 82 18.16 41.83 23.98
CA ILE A 82 17.17 40.80 23.58
C ILE A 82 16.46 41.19 22.27
N GLY A 83 17.09 42.05 21.45
CA GLY A 83 16.50 42.56 20.21
C GLY A 83 17.04 41.97 18.90
N GLN A 84 18.20 41.29 18.92
CA GLN A 84 18.89 40.96 17.66
C GLN A 84 18.86 39.47 17.28
N SER A 85 18.48 38.57 18.17
CA SER A 85 18.41 37.13 17.84
C SER A 85 17.08 36.71 17.20
N ILE A 86 16.01 37.49 17.34
CA ILE A 86 14.70 37.18 16.75
C ILE A 86 14.58 37.73 15.32
N LEU A 87 15.30 38.81 14.99
CA LEU A 87 15.32 39.36 13.63
C LEU A 87 16.16 38.52 12.64
N GLY A 88 17.20 37.84 13.12
CA GLY A 88 18.03 36.94 12.30
C GLY A 88 17.31 35.65 11.89
N LEU A 89 16.42 35.12 12.75
CA LEU A 89 15.62 33.94 12.41
C LEU A 89 14.45 34.27 11.48
N CYS A 90 13.87 35.48 11.57
CA CYS A 90 12.81 35.92 10.66
C CYS A 90 13.31 36.13 9.22
N LEU A 91 14.58 36.51 9.02
CA LEU A 91 15.16 36.66 7.68
C LEU A 91 15.56 35.34 7.01
N CYS A 92 15.81 34.27 7.78
CA CYS A 92 15.96 32.92 7.21
C CYS A 92 14.62 32.29 6.81
N PHE A 93 13.51 32.64 7.47
CA PHE A 93 12.17 32.19 7.06
C PHE A 93 11.53 33.08 5.99
N GLY A 94 11.92 34.35 5.86
CA GLY A 94 11.45 35.27 4.81
C GLY A 94 11.97 34.97 3.40
N GLN A 95 12.95 34.07 3.26
CA GLN A 95 13.46 33.57 1.97
C GLN A 95 12.86 32.23 1.54
N ILE A 96 11.93 31.65 2.32
CA ILE A 96 10.95 30.70 1.77
C ILE A 96 9.91 31.53 1.02
N ARG A 97 10.37 32.27 0.00
CA ARG A 97 9.51 32.62 -1.12
C ARG A 97 8.98 31.29 -1.58
N THR A 98 7.69 31.10 -1.39
CA THR A 98 6.86 30.17 -2.12
C THR A 98 7.49 29.95 -3.49
N ILE A 99 8.18 28.81 -3.65
CA ILE A 99 8.46 28.24 -4.96
C ILE A 99 7.09 27.78 -5.44
N ARG A 100 6.22 28.74 -5.74
CA ARG A 100 5.06 28.56 -6.57
C ARG A 100 5.68 28.41 -7.94
N ALA A 101 6.25 27.23 -8.20
CA ALA A 101 6.76 26.88 -9.51
C ALA A 101 5.63 27.24 -10.47
N PRO A 102 5.85 28.15 -11.43
CA PRO A 102 4.81 28.49 -12.38
C PRO A 102 4.39 27.17 -13.00
N TYR A 103 3.11 26.83 -12.85
CA TYR A 103 2.51 25.70 -13.52
C TYR A 103 2.60 26.03 -15.02
N GLN A 104 3.70 25.59 -15.61
CA GLN A 104 4.23 26.08 -16.87
C GLN A 104 3.28 25.63 -17.98
N SER A 105 2.47 26.57 -18.47
CA SER A 105 1.40 26.30 -19.45
C SER A 105 1.89 26.27 -20.91
N ASP A 106 3.14 26.64 -21.18
CA ASP A 106 3.73 26.67 -22.54
C ASP A 106 4.97 25.76 -22.64
N LEU A 107 4.76 24.43 -22.69
CA LEU A 107 5.82 23.50 -23.10
C LEU A 107 5.75 23.26 -24.61
N ASN A 108 6.89 23.37 -25.30
CA ASN A 108 7.04 22.95 -26.69
C ASN A 108 6.52 21.50 -26.88
N SER A 109 5.95 21.18 -28.04
CA SER A 109 5.37 19.86 -28.36
C SER A 109 6.30 18.69 -27.99
N HIS A 110 7.59 18.81 -28.29
CA HIS A 110 8.64 17.85 -27.90
C HIS A 110 8.75 17.64 -26.39
N GLN A 111 8.70 18.70 -25.59
CA GLN A 111 8.78 18.58 -24.13
C GLN A 111 7.48 18.00 -23.54
N SER A 112 6.33 18.25 -24.17
CA SER A 112 5.06 17.65 -23.75
C SER A 112 5.04 16.13 -23.96
N LEU A 113 5.64 15.64 -25.06
CA LEU A 113 5.78 14.22 -25.34
C LEU A 113 6.76 13.56 -24.35
N ALA A 114 7.94 14.16 -24.16
CA ALA A 114 8.93 13.66 -23.20
C ALA A 114 8.36 13.53 -21.79
N ARG A 115 7.58 14.52 -21.34
CA ARG A 115 6.87 14.47 -20.05
C ARG A 115 5.86 13.32 -19.98
N ARG A 116 5.08 13.08 -21.03
CA ARG A 116 4.11 11.97 -21.06
C ARG A 116 4.83 10.62 -21.02
N LEU A 117 5.86 10.43 -21.83
CA LEU A 117 6.67 9.20 -21.85
C LEU A 117 7.32 8.95 -20.50
N TYR A 118 7.87 9.99 -19.87
CA TYR A 118 8.44 9.91 -18.52
C TYR A 118 7.41 9.40 -17.51
N LEU A 119 6.19 9.95 -17.49
CA LEU A 119 5.15 9.52 -16.57
C LEU A 119 4.66 8.10 -16.85
N ILE A 120 4.48 7.74 -18.12
CA ILE A 120 4.07 6.38 -18.54
C ILE A 120 5.12 5.36 -18.10
N LEU A 121 6.41 5.67 -18.27
CA LEU A 121 7.50 4.82 -17.81
C LEU A 121 7.39 4.53 -16.31
N TRP A 122 7.12 5.54 -15.48
CA TRP A 122 6.97 5.35 -14.03
C TRP A 122 5.74 4.51 -13.64
N ILE A 123 4.61 4.66 -14.33
CA ILE A 123 3.45 3.77 -14.14
C ILE A 123 3.83 2.33 -14.50
N ALA A 124 4.51 2.13 -15.63
CA ALA A 124 4.94 0.80 -16.07
C ALA A 124 5.88 0.16 -15.05
N LEU A 125 6.88 0.90 -14.57
CA LEU A 125 7.81 0.43 -13.54
C LEU A 125 7.09 0.08 -12.22
N ALA A 126 6.16 0.93 -11.77
CA ALA A 126 5.36 0.66 -10.57
C ALA A 126 4.48 -0.59 -10.73
N THR A 127 3.85 -0.75 -11.90
CA THR A 127 3.00 -1.91 -12.23
C THR A 127 3.81 -3.19 -12.24
N VAL A 128 4.95 -3.20 -12.94
CA VAL A 128 5.87 -4.34 -13.02
C VAL A 128 6.40 -4.71 -11.64
N HIS A 129 6.72 -3.72 -10.79
CA HIS A 129 7.19 -3.96 -9.43
C HIS A 129 6.11 -4.63 -8.55
N LEU A 130 4.88 -4.10 -8.56
CA LEU A 130 3.76 -4.66 -7.79
C LEU A 130 3.38 -6.07 -8.23
N THR A 131 3.53 -6.37 -9.52
CA THR A 131 3.15 -7.65 -10.13
C THR A 131 4.36 -8.51 -10.49
N GLN A 132 5.52 -8.25 -9.85
CA GLN A 132 6.78 -8.93 -10.17
C GLN A 132 6.68 -10.45 -10.09
N SER A 133 5.86 -10.99 -9.17
CA SER A 133 5.65 -12.44 -9.07
C SER A 133 5.03 -13.03 -10.33
N VAL A 134 4.08 -12.33 -10.99
CA VAL A 134 3.47 -12.78 -12.25
C VAL A 134 4.51 -12.84 -13.37
N TRP A 135 5.38 -11.82 -13.46
CA TRP A 135 6.36 -11.73 -14.53
C TRP A 135 7.52 -12.71 -14.37
N ILE A 136 8.03 -12.86 -13.14
CA ILE A 136 9.18 -13.73 -12.85
C ILE A 136 8.77 -15.20 -12.95
N SER A 137 7.58 -15.55 -12.48
CA SER A 137 7.07 -16.92 -12.51
C SER A 137 6.49 -17.33 -13.88
N GLY A 138 6.29 -16.37 -14.80
CA GLY A 138 5.70 -16.64 -16.10
C GLY A 138 4.21 -16.97 -16.02
N TRP A 139 3.45 -16.21 -15.22
CA TRP A 139 2.01 -16.35 -15.01
C TRP A 139 1.57 -17.58 -14.20
N THR A 140 2.47 -18.21 -13.44
CA THR A 140 2.09 -19.28 -12.50
C THR A 140 1.69 -18.74 -11.14
N ASP A 141 2.38 -17.69 -10.68
CA ASP A 141 2.22 -17.19 -9.32
C ASP A 141 1.26 -16.00 -9.27
N VAL A 142 0.64 -15.82 -8.11
CA VAL A 142 -0.30 -14.73 -7.85
C VAL A 142 0.39 -13.63 -7.03
N PRO A 143 0.22 -12.34 -7.37
CA PRO A 143 0.72 -11.24 -6.58
C PRO A 143 -0.23 -11.02 -5.40
N SER A 144 -0.05 -11.76 -4.31
CA SER A 144 -0.72 -11.52 -3.02
C SER A 144 -0.18 -12.40 -1.90
N THR A 145 -0.49 -12.06 -0.65
CA THR A 145 -0.37 -13.01 0.46
C THR A 145 -1.34 -14.17 0.24
N SER A 146 -1.01 -15.36 0.77
CA SER A 146 -1.91 -16.52 0.70
C SER A 146 -3.32 -16.22 1.20
N GLY A 147 -3.48 -15.41 2.25
CA GLY A 147 -4.80 -15.08 2.81
C GLY A 147 -5.60 -14.09 1.95
N ASP A 148 -5.06 -12.88 1.75
CA ASP A 148 -5.81 -11.80 1.13
C ASP A 148 -6.06 -12.06 -0.36
N GLY A 149 -5.09 -12.67 -1.04
CA GLY A 149 -5.21 -13.01 -2.46
C GLY A 149 -6.29 -14.03 -2.73
N GLN A 150 -6.34 -15.09 -1.91
CA GLN A 150 -7.36 -16.12 -2.04
C GLN A 150 -8.74 -15.55 -1.75
N LEU A 151 -8.88 -14.75 -0.69
CA LEU A 151 -10.15 -14.10 -0.36
C LEU A 151 -10.63 -13.19 -1.51
N ASN A 152 -9.75 -12.34 -2.04
CA ASN A 152 -10.09 -11.46 -3.16
C ASN A 152 -10.48 -12.24 -4.42
N ASN A 153 -9.75 -13.32 -4.73
CA ASN A 153 -10.08 -14.18 -5.87
C ASN A 153 -11.44 -14.86 -5.69
N MET A 154 -11.73 -15.38 -4.49
CA MET A 154 -13.03 -16.00 -4.18
C MET A 154 -14.17 -14.99 -4.27
N LEU A 155 -13.99 -13.77 -3.77
CA LEU A 155 -14.98 -12.69 -3.86
C LEU A 155 -15.26 -12.28 -5.31
N LEU A 156 -14.21 -12.17 -6.13
CA LEU A 156 -14.34 -11.83 -7.55
C LEU A 156 -15.03 -12.94 -8.35
N GLU A 157 -14.66 -14.21 -8.13
CA GLU A 157 -15.31 -15.34 -8.78
C GLU A 157 -16.77 -15.47 -8.31
N HIS A 158 -17.06 -15.29 -7.01
CA HIS A 158 -18.43 -15.23 -6.51
C HIS A 158 -19.23 -14.11 -7.19
N GLY A 159 -18.66 -12.90 -7.26
CA GLY A 159 -19.27 -11.77 -7.96
C GLY A 159 -19.57 -12.08 -9.43
N PHE A 160 -18.63 -12.72 -10.13
CA PHE A 160 -18.82 -13.13 -11.52
C PHE A 160 -19.93 -14.18 -11.69
N GLN A 161 -19.97 -15.20 -10.82
CA GLN A 161 -21.01 -16.23 -10.87
C GLN A 161 -22.39 -15.67 -10.47
N ALA A 162 -22.42 -14.70 -9.56
CA ALA A 162 -23.64 -13.97 -9.22
C ALA A 162 -24.15 -13.11 -10.39
N LEU A 163 -23.26 -12.47 -11.16
CA LEU A 163 -23.63 -11.79 -12.42
C LEU A 163 -24.22 -12.76 -13.45
N ARG A 164 -23.81 -14.04 -13.43
CA ARG A 164 -24.39 -15.10 -14.27
C ARG A 164 -25.70 -15.68 -13.71
N GLY A 165 -26.13 -15.25 -12.52
CA GLY A 165 -27.34 -15.73 -11.85
C GLY A 165 -27.19 -17.11 -11.20
N VAL A 166 -25.97 -17.60 -10.97
CA VAL A 166 -25.72 -18.92 -10.36
C VAL A 166 -25.86 -18.86 -8.83
N TYR A 167 -25.42 -17.76 -8.21
CA TYR A 167 -25.44 -17.58 -6.75
C TYR A 167 -26.05 -16.23 -6.35
N PRO A 168 -26.59 -16.09 -5.13
CA PRO A 168 -27.02 -14.81 -4.60
C PRO A 168 -25.81 -13.87 -4.42
N PHE A 169 -25.96 -12.63 -4.88
CA PHE A 169 -24.87 -11.66 -4.88
C PHE A 169 -24.35 -11.37 -3.45
N SER A 170 -25.24 -11.22 -2.48
CA SER A 170 -24.92 -10.75 -1.11
C SER A 170 -24.26 -11.79 -0.19
N SER A 171 -24.20 -13.06 -0.59
CA SER A 171 -23.88 -14.16 0.34
C SER A 171 -22.88 -15.12 -0.30
N PRO A 172 -21.56 -14.84 -0.21
CA PRO A 172 -20.53 -15.80 -0.61
C PRO A 172 -20.58 -17.05 0.25
N GLY A 173 -20.35 -18.21 -0.37
CA GLY A 173 -20.48 -19.53 0.28
C GLY A 173 -19.48 -19.79 1.42
N GLN A 174 -18.45 -18.97 1.57
CA GLN A 174 -17.42 -19.11 2.61
C GLN A 174 -17.98 -19.06 4.04
N PHE A 175 -19.08 -18.34 4.25
CA PHE A 175 -19.67 -18.13 5.58
C PHE A 175 -21.00 -18.85 5.77
N TYR A 176 -21.28 -19.90 5.02
CA TYR A 176 -22.50 -20.70 5.21
C TYR A 176 -22.61 -21.19 6.67
N PRO A 177 -23.78 -21.09 7.33
CA PRO A 177 -25.11 -20.71 6.82
C PRO A 177 -25.47 -19.22 6.96
N VAL A 178 -24.53 -18.35 7.33
CA VAL A 178 -24.81 -16.93 7.58
C VAL A 178 -24.95 -16.18 6.25
N GLU A 179 -26.08 -15.50 6.07
CA GLU A 179 -26.36 -14.66 4.89
C GLU A 179 -25.85 -13.21 5.07
N GLY A 180 -25.71 -12.48 3.95
CA GLY A 180 -25.32 -11.07 3.97
C GLY A 180 -23.85 -10.82 4.28
N THR A 181 -23.03 -11.87 4.24
CA THR A 181 -21.63 -11.86 4.69
C THR A 181 -20.69 -11.16 3.72
N LEU A 182 -21.17 -10.80 2.53
CA LEU A 182 -20.41 -9.97 1.60
C LEU A 182 -20.04 -8.60 2.21
N ALA A 183 -20.87 -8.09 3.14
CA ALA A 183 -20.61 -6.82 3.83
C ALA A 183 -19.43 -6.88 4.82
N TYR A 184 -18.91 -8.07 5.13
CA TYR A 184 -17.77 -8.23 6.05
C TYR A 184 -16.42 -7.98 5.38
N SER A 185 -16.37 -7.92 4.05
CA SER A 185 -15.14 -7.71 3.28
C SER A 185 -15.35 -6.69 2.17
N ASP A 186 -14.25 -6.16 1.64
CA ASP A 186 -14.28 -5.34 0.44
C ASP A 186 -14.74 -6.18 -0.74
N ALA A 187 -15.96 -5.92 -1.21
CA ALA A 187 -16.60 -6.73 -2.24
C ALA A 187 -16.08 -6.46 -3.67
N HIS A 188 -15.12 -5.53 -3.83
CA HIS A 188 -14.45 -5.17 -5.09
C HIS A 188 -15.41 -4.88 -6.26
N TRP A 189 -16.62 -4.38 -5.99
CA TRP A 189 -17.65 -4.16 -7.03
C TRP A 189 -17.20 -3.23 -8.14
N GLY A 190 -16.43 -2.19 -7.81
CA GLY A 190 -15.92 -1.24 -8.79
C GLY A 190 -14.92 -1.86 -9.77
N THR A 191 -14.23 -2.94 -9.37
CA THR A 191 -13.19 -3.59 -10.17
C THR A 191 -13.62 -4.96 -10.70
N LEU A 192 -14.76 -5.48 -10.25
CA LEU A 192 -15.39 -6.70 -10.75
C LEU A 192 -15.54 -6.72 -12.28
N PRO A 193 -15.91 -5.62 -12.98
CA PRO A 193 -16.01 -5.65 -14.44
C PRO A 193 -14.70 -5.99 -15.15
N VAL A 194 -13.55 -5.62 -14.58
CA VAL A 194 -12.22 -5.94 -15.14
C VAL A 194 -11.98 -7.45 -15.07
N TYR A 195 -12.26 -8.05 -13.91
CA TYR A 195 -12.16 -9.49 -13.72
C TYR A 195 -13.16 -10.25 -14.60
N ALA A 196 -14.43 -9.81 -14.62
CA ALA A 196 -15.48 -10.41 -15.42
C ALA A 196 -15.14 -10.37 -16.92
N ALA A 197 -14.57 -9.27 -17.42
CA ALA A 197 -14.11 -9.18 -18.80
C ALA A 197 -13.07 -10.28 -19.11
N ALA A 198 -12.05 -10.43 -18.25
CA ALA A 198 -11.05 -11.49 -18.41
C ALA A 198 -11.68 -12.89 -18.37
N ARG A 199 -12.62 -13.14 -17.46
CA ARG A 199 -13.34 -14.44 -17.38
C ARG A 199 -14.21 -14.69 -18.62
N THR A 200 -14.86 -13.67 -19.17
CA THR A 200 -15.68 -13.79 -20.39
C THR A 200 -14.84 -14.09 -21.64
N LEU A 201 -13.57 -13.68 -21.66
CA LEU A 201 -12.60 -14.03 -22.71
C LEU A 201 -12.08 -15.48 -22.61
N GLY A 202 -12.54 -16.25 -21.62
CA GLY A 202 -12.17 -17.65 -21.44
C GLY A 202 -10.90 -17.87 -20.61
N PHE A 203 -10.36 -16.83 -19.97
CA PHE A 203 -9.24 -17.01 -19.05
C PHE A 203 -9.63 -17.84 -17.83
N SER A 204 -8.67 -18.63 -17.32
CA SER A 204 -8.81 -19.38 -16.07
C SER A 204 -9.07 -18.43 -14.90
N VAL A 205 -9.62 -18.95 -13.80
CA VAL A 205 -9.87 -18.17 -12.57
C VAL A 205 -8.59 -17.47 -12.10
N TRP A 206 -7.46 -18.19 -12.09
CA TRP A 206 -6.16 -17.67 -11.68
C TRP A 206 -5.61 -16.61 -12.63
N THR A 207 -5.67 -16.87 -13.94
CA THR A 207 -5.18 -15.92 -14.95
C THR A 207 -6.02 -14.65 -14.97
N ALA A 208 -7.34 -14.77 -14.82
CA ALA A 208 -8.23 -13.61 -14.72
C ALA A 208 -7.91 -12.76 -13.48
N PHE A 209 -7.57 -13.40 -12.36
CA PHE A 209 -7.13 -12.71 -11.16
C PHE A 209 -5.79 -11.97 -11.36
N GLN A 210 -4.82 -12.60 -12.03
CA GLN A 210 -3.55 -11.96 -12.37
C GLN A 210 -3.75 -10.75 -13.30
N VAL A 211 -4.60 -10.88 -14.34
CA VAL A 211 -4.96 -9.75 -15.22
C VAL A 211 -5.59 -8.62 -14.42
N TRP A 212 -6.56 -8.94 -13.55
CA TRP A 212 -7.18 -7.96 -12.66
C TRP A 212 -6.14 -7.24 -11.79
N ALA A 213 -5.20 -7.97 -11.19
CA ALA A 213 -4.14 -7.39 -10.36
C ALA A 213 -3.22 -6.44 -11.16
N VAL A 214 -2.85 -6.81 -12.38
CA VAL A 214 -2.04 -5.96 -13.29
C VAL A 214 -2.80 -4.67 -13.64
N VAL A 215 -4.08 -4.77 -13.98
CA VAL A 215 -4.91 -3.59 -14.29
C VAL A 215 -5.05 -2.68 -13.08
N LEU A 216 -5.27 -3.25 -11.88
CA LEU A 216 -5.37 -2.46 -10.65
C LEU A 216 -4.06 -1.78 -10.28
N ALA A 217 -2.93 -2.45 -10.46
CA ALA A 217 -1.62 -1.85 -10.25
C ALA A 217 -1.38 -0.65 -11.18
N ALA A 218 -1.77 -0.77 -12.45
CA ALA A 218 -1.70 0.34 -13.40
C ALA A 218 -2.66 1.49 -13.03
N ALA A 219 -3.89 1.17 -12.63
CA ALA A 219 -4.89 2.14 -12.18
C ALA A 219 -4.44 2.88 -10.91
N ASN A 220 -3.79 2.18 -9.97
CA ASN A 220 -3.20 2.78 -8.78
C ASN A 220 -2.10 3.78 -9.15
N GLY A 221 -1.19 3.41 -10.06
CA GLY A 221 -0.16 4.34 -10.57
C GLY A 221 -0.77 5.57 -11.22
N PHE A 222 -1.84 5.41 -12.01
CA PHE A 222 -2.58 6.53 -12.58
C PHE A 222 -3.22 7.42 -11.50
N ALA A 223 -3.83 6.82 -10.47
CA ALA A 223 -4.45 7.56 -9.36
C ALA A 223 -3.41 8.38 -8.56
N VAL A 224 -2.23 7.82 -8.29
CA VAL A 224 -1.16 8.55 -7.61
C VAL A 224 -0.67 9.72 -8.47
N LEU A 225 -0.49 9.51 -9.78
CA LEU A 225 -0.13 10.61 -10.68
C LEU A 225 -1.21 11.69 -10.76
N TYR A 226 -2.49 11.30 -10.75
CA TYR A 226 -3.59 12.25 -10.66
C TYR A 226 -3.51 13.06 -9.35
N LEU A 227 -3.26 12.41 -8.22
CA LEU A 227 -3.08 13.08 -6.93
C LEU A 227 -1.90 14.07 -6.94
N THR A 228 -0.76 13.69 -7.53
CA THR A 228 0.40 14.59 -7.64
C THR A 228 0.07 15.85 -8.46
N ARG A 229 -0.81 15.74 -9.46
CA ARG A 229 -1.29 16.91 -10.20
C ARG A 229 -2.19 17.81 -9.34
N VAL A 230 -3.11 17.23 -8.58
CA VAL A 230 -4.01 17.98 -7.69
C VAL A 230 -3.21 18.70 -6.60
N CYS A 231 -2.21 18.04 -6.02
CA CYS A 231 -1.30 18.62 -5.03
C CYS A 231 -0.27 19.60 -5.61
N ARG A 232 -0.30 19.86 -6.93
CA ARG A 232 0.63 20.76 -7.64
C ARG A 232 2.11 20.40 -7.44
N ILE A 233 2.40 19.10 -7.30
CA ILE A 233 3.77 18.59 -7.20
C ILE A 233 4.44 18.74 -8.58
N PRO A 234 5.72 19.17 -8.65
CA PRO A 234 6.42 19.28 -9.92
C PRO A 234 6.47 17.91 -10.62
N TRP A 235 6.29 17.92 -11.94
CA TRP A 235 6.16 16.70 -12.75
C TRP A 235 7.40 15.79 -12.68
N VAL A 236 8.58 16.35 -12.36
CA VAL A 236 9.83 15.60 -12.16
C VAL A 236 9.76 14.72 -10.89
N LEU A 237 9.04 15.16 -9.85
CA LEU A 237 8.88 14.38 -8.62
C LEU A 237 7.68 13.42 -8.69
N ALA A 238 6.72 13.68 -9.58
CA ALA A 238 5.51 12.87 -9.70
C ALA A 238 5.82 11.38 -10.01
N GLY A 239 6.79 11.12 -10.88
CA GLY A 239 7.21 9.76 -11.26
C GLY A 239 7.76 8.94 -10.08
N PRO A 240 8.83 9.41 -9.41
CA PRO A 240 9.37 8.76 -8.21
C PRO A 240 8.33 8.58 -7.10
N ILE A 241 7.44 9.56 -6.88
CA ILE A 241 6.35 9.44 -5.90
C ILE A 241 5.37 8.33 -6.27
N CYS A 242 5.04 8.19 -7.56
CA CYS A 242 4.22 7.08 -8.06
C CYS A 242 4.84 5.72 -7.73
N PHE A 243 6.15 5.59 -7.92
CA PHE A 243 6.86 4.34 -7.64
C PHE A 243 6.94 4.04 -6.13
N ILE A 244 7.25 5.05 -5.31
CA ILE A 244 7.29 4.90 -3.85
C ILE A 244 5.90 4.56 -3.30
N GLY A 245 4.84 5.17 -3.82
CA GLY A 245 3.46 4.85 -3.46
C GLY A 245 3.12 3.38 -3.71
N ALA A 246 3.65 2.80 -4.78
CA ALA A 246 3.50 1.38 -5.09
C ALA A 246 4.29 0.48 -4.11
N ILE A 247 5.50 0.87 -3.71
CA ILE A 247 6.26 0.11 -2.70
C ILE A 247 5.55 0.11 -1.34
N GLY A 248 5.01 1.26 -0.92
CA GLY A 248 4.35 1.41 0.38
C GLY A 248 3.15 0.48 0.57
N THR A 249 2.46 0.13 -0.52
CA THR A 249 1.39 -0.88 -0.54
C THR A 249 1.89 -2.32 -0.60
N GLY A 250 3.17 -2.56 -0.94
CA GLY A 250 3.70 -3.87 -1.32
C GLY A 250 4.53 -4.61 -0.27
N SER A 251 4.70 -4.07 0.94
CA SER A 251 5.52 -4.67 2.01
C SER A 251 5.05 -6.05 2.51
N GLY A 252 3.96 -6.60 1.96
CA GLY A 252 3.39 -7.89 2.34
C GLY A 252 3.37 -8.96 1.24
N PHE A 253 3.89 -8.74 0.03
CA PHE A 253 3.83 -9.77 -1.02
C PHE A 253 4.81 -10.92 -0.75
N VAL A 254 4.40 -11.85 0.11
CA VAL A 254 5.00 -13.19 0.23
C VAL A 254 4.60 -13.96 -1.03
N VAL A 255 5.59 -14.40 -1.81
CA VAL A 255 5.38 -15.31 -2.93
C VAL A 255 4.83 -16.61 -2.36
N CYS A 256 3.59 -16.95 -2.71
CA CYS A 256 2.99 -18.23 -2.39
C CYS A 256 2.93 -19.04 -3.68
N SER A 257 3.83 -20.01 -3.77
CA SER A 257 3.87 -21.05 -4.80
C SER A 257 2.94 -22.21 -4.44
#